data_AF-A0A5N8WAC8-F1
#
_entry.id   AF-A0A5N8WAC8-F1
#
_cell.length_a   1.000
_cell.length_b   1.000
_cell.length_c   1.000
_cell.angle_alpha   90.00
_cell.angle_beta   90.00
_cell.angle_gamma   90.00
#
_symmetry.space_group_name_H-M   'P 1'
#
loop_
_entity.id
_entity.type
_entity.pdbx_description
1 polymer ?
#
loop_
_entity_poly.entity_id
_entity_poly.type
_entity_poly.pdbx_seq_one_letter_code
_entity_poly.pdbx_strand_id
1 'polypeptide(L)'
;MAPGGPDDHDVAAGLARLEGYLLCQSEIQRAHAEAESFAGRLPWLTTAQREEVVAHYVEEQLRLSKEVLQRIATRCAELRDEYTTRYETLRQRLLCRCAALVLASAALCATACVVAFTTRLR
;
A
#
# COMPACT_ATOMS: atom_id res chain seq x y z
N MET A 1 29.79 -21.56 -2.89
CA MET A 1 29.06 -20.41 -2.34
C MET A 1 27.98 -20.04 -3.35
N ALA A 2 26.84 -20.73 -3.33
CA ALA A 2 25.70 -20.40 -4.20
C ALA A 2 24.86 -19.32 -3.49
N PRO A 3 24.45 -18.24 -4.17
CA PRO A 3 23.70 -17.17 -3.54
C PRO A 3 22.31 -17.68 -3.13
N GLY A 4 21.87 -17.26 -1.94
CA GLY A 4 20.60 -17.63 -1.34
C GLY A 4 19.41 -17.43 -2.27
N GLY A 5 18.38 -18.26 -2.08
CA GLY A 5 17.10 -18.11 -2.78
C GLY A 5 16.51 -16.71 -2.59
N PRO A 6 15.57 -16.30 -3.46
CA PRO A 6 14.94 -14.99 -3.37
C PRO A 6 14.35 -14.82 -1.98
N ASP A 7 14.59 -13.66 -1.38
CA ASP A 7 13.99 -13.35 -0.07
C ASP A 7 12.46 -13.19 -0.20
N ASP A 8 11.73 -13.35 0.90
CA ASP A 8 10.26 -13.28 0.90
C ASP A 8 9.72 -11.91 0.43
N HIS A 9 10.46 -10.81 0.64
CA HIS A 9 10.13 -9.48 0.14
C HIS A 9 10.31 -9.38 -1.38
N ASP A 10 11.36 -9.98 -1.95
CA ASP A 10 11.58 -10.05 -3.39
C ASP A 10 10.46 -10.83 -4.09
N VAL A 11 10.04 -11.95 -3.50
CA VAL A 11 8.90 -12.75 -3.98
C VAL A 11 7.61 -11.92 -3.91
N ALA A 12 7.33 -11.27 -2.78
CA ALA A 12 6.15 -10.43 -2.62
C ALA A 12 6.12 -9.25 -3.62
N ALA A 13 7.25 -8.59 -3.84
CA ALA A 13 7.38 -7.51 -4.82
C ALA A 13 7.19 -8.02 -6.27
N GLY A 14 7.68 -9.22 -6.57
CA GLY A 14 7.45 -9.89 -7.85
C GLY A 14 5.97 -10.18 -8.09
N LEU A 15 5.28 -10.75 -7.09
CA LEU A 15 3.84 -11.03 -7.16
C LEU A 15 3.03 -9.76 -7.35
N ALA A 16 3.32 -8.68 -6.62
CA ALA A 16 2.61 -7.41 -6.77
C ALA A 16 2.76 -6.82 -8.19
N ARG A 17 3.94 -6.95 -8.81
CA ARG A 17 4.16 -6.53 -10.21
C ARG A 17 3.36 -7.38 -11.19
N LEU A 18 3.34 -8.70 -10.99
CA LEU A 18 2.56 -9.62 -11.83
C LEU A 18 1.07 -9.33 -11.71
N GLU A 19 0.55 -9.16 -10.50
CA GLU A 19 -0.84 -8.78 -10.26
C GLU A 19 -1.19 -7.46 -10.96
N GLY A 20 -0.35 -6.43 -10.82
CA GLY A 20 -0.54 -5.16 -11.52
C GLY A 20 -0.54 -5.29 -13.04
N TYR A 21 0.33 -6.13 -13.60
CA TYR A 21 0.34 -6.43 -15.03
C TYR A 21 -0.94 -7.16 -15.47
N LEU A 22 -1.37 -8.18 -14.72
CA LEU A 22 -2.58 -8.96 -15.03
C LEU A 22 -3.84 -8.10 -14.97
N LEU A 23 -3.95 -7.22 -13.96
CA LEU A 23 -5.03 -6.24 -13.86
C LEU A 23 -5.04 -5.33 -15.09
N CYS A 24 -3.89 -4.77 -15.46
CA CYS A 24 -3.77 -3.91 -16.65
C CYS A 24 -4.19 -4.64 -17.94
N GLN A 25 -3.72 -5.89 -18.13
CA GLN A 25 -4.13 -6.70 -19.27
C GLN A 25 -5.64 -6.98 -19.27
N SER A 26 -6.24 -7.28 -18.12
CA SER A 26 -7.69 -7.49 -18.03
C SER A 26 -8.49 -6.24 -18.37
N GLU A 27 -8.02 -5.05 -17.96
CA GLU A 27 -8.69 -3.78 -18.28
C GLU A 27 -8.60 -3.46 -19.77
N ILE A 28 -7.46 -3.73 -20.42
CA ILE A 28 -7.31 -3.59 -21.87
C ILE A 28 -8.29 -4.50 -22.61
N GLN A 29 -8.34 -5.79 -22.24
CA GLN A 29 -9.25 -6.74 -22.87
C GLN A 29 -10.72 -6.36 -22.65
N ARG A 30 -11.07 -5.88 -21.45
CA ARG A 30 -12.41 -5.39 -21.15
C ARG A 30 -12.77 -4.17 -22.00
N ALA A 31 -11.88 -3.18 -22.09
CA ALA A 31 -12.10 -1.99 -22.89
C ALA A 31 -12.33 -2.32 -24.37
N HIS A 32 -11.55 -3.25 -24.93
CA HIS A 32 -11.76 -3.73 -26.30
C HIS A 32 -13.11 -4.43 -26.48
N ALA A 33 -13.48 -5.33 -25.56
CA ALA A 33 -14.76 -6.03 -25.64
C ALA A 33 -15.96 -5.07 -25.53
N GLU A 34 -15.89 -4.08 -24.64
CA GLU A 34 -16.90 -3.03 -24.50
C GLU A 34 -16.99 -2.16 -25.76
N ALA A 35 -15.85 -1.78 -26.34
CA ALA A 35 -15.78 -1.00 -27.56
C ALA A 35 -16.41 -1.73 -28.76
N GLU A 36 -16.09 -3.01 -28.92
CA GLU A 36 -16.66 -3.86 -29.98
C GLU A 36 -18.17 -4.07 -29.80
N SER A 37 -18.62 -4.25 -28.56
CA SER A 37 -20.04 -4.32 -28.23
C SER A 37 -20.74 -2.99 -28.54
N PHE A 38 -20.12 -1.86 -28.19
CA PHE A 38 -20.62 -0.53 -28.48
C PHE A 38 -20.77 -0.30 -29.99
N ALA A 39 -19.72 -0.56 -30.76
CA ALA A 39 -19.73 -0.37 -32.21
C ALA A 39 -20.67 -1.36 -32.92
N GLY A 40 -20.86 -2.57 -32.35
CA GLY A 40 -21.86 -3.54 -32.80
C GLY A 40 -23.31 -3.04 -32.73
N ARG A 41 -23.60 -2.03 -31.90
CA ARG A 41 -24.93 -1.38 -31.83
C ARG A 41 -25.15 -0.33 -32.92
N LEU A 42 -24.16 -0.05 -33.75
CA LEU A 42 -24.19 0.97 -34.79
C LEU A 42 -24.07 0.31 -36.18
N PRO A 43 -25.12 -0.42 -36.64
CA PRO A 43 -25.05 -1.25 -37.85
C PRO A 43 -24.87 -0.46 -39.16
N TRP A 44 -25.03 0.87 -39.12
CA TRP A 44 -24.83 1.75 -40.27
C TRP A 44 -23.35 2.13 -40.50
N LEU A 45 -22.44 1.77 -39.59
CA LEU A 45 -21.02 2.05 -39.74
C LEU A 45 -20.38 1.09 -40.74
N THR A 46 -19.50 1.61 -41.59
CA THR A 46 -18.59 0.76 -42.38
C THR A 46 -17.54 0.11 -41.48
N THR A 47 -16.86 -0.92 -41.99
CA THR A 47 -15.78 -1.59 -41.25
C THR A 47 -14.68 -0.61 -40.80
N ALA A 48 -14.26 0.30 -41.68
CA ALA A 48 -13.25 1.30 -41.34
C ALA A 48 -13.73 2.26 -40.24
N GLN A 49 -14.98 2.72 -40.32
CA GLN A 49 -15.56 3.59 -39.28
C GLN A 49 -15.73 2.85 -37.95
N ARG A 50 -16.05 1.55 -37.99
CA ARG A 50 -16.11 0.70 -36.80
C ARG A 50 -14.76 0.61 -36.11
N GLU A 51 -13.70 0.32 -36.87
CA GLU A 51 -12.33 0.21 -36.35
C GLU A 51 -11.86 1.53 -35.71
N GLU A 52 -12.15 2.68 -36.34
CA GLU A 52 -11.84 4.00 -35.78
C GLU A 52 -12.59 4.26 -34.46
N VAL A 53 -13.90 3.96 -34.42
CA VAL A 53 -14.71 4.12 -33.19
C VAL A 53 -14.18 3.23 -32.07
N VAL A 54 -13.84 1.98 -32.37
CA VAL A 54 -13.27 1.04 -31.39
C VAL A 54 -11.95 1.56 -30.86
N ALA A 55 -11.04 2.01 -31.73
CA ALA A 55 -9.74 2.54 -31.32
C ALA A 55 -9.88 3.75 -30.39
N HIS A 56 -10.70 4.74 -30.77
CA HIS A 56 -10.93 5.94 -29.95
C HIS A 56 -11.62 5.63 -28.63
N TYR A 57 -12.59 4.71 -28.62
CA TYR A 57 -13.26 4.30 -27.38
C TYR A 57 -12.26 3.66 -26.41
N VAL A 58 -11.43 2.72 -26.89
CA VAL A 58 -10.45 2.04 -26.06
C VAL A 58 -9.43 3.03 -25.50
N GLU A 59 -8.92 3.94 -26.34
CA GLU A 59 -7.98 4.97 -25.91
C GLU A 59 -8.56 5.84 -24.77
N GLU A 60 -9.77 6.33 -24.96
CA GLU A 60 -10.44 7.18 -23.99
C GLU A 60 -10.77 6.43 -22.69
N GLN A 61 -11.27 5.20 -22.79
CA GLN A 61 -11.60 4.38 -21.63
C GLN A 61 -10.34 4.06 -20.81
N LEU A 62 -9.22 3.73 -21.46
CA LEU A 62 -7.95 3.49 -20.78
C LEU A 62 -7.40 4.77 -20.14
N ARG A 63 -7.54 5.92 -20.80
CA ARG A 63 -7.16 7.22 -20.23
C ARG A 63 -7.94 7.52 -18.94
N LEU A 64 -9.27 7.36 -18.97
CA LEU A 64 -10.13 7.58 -17.81
C LEU A 64 -9.83 6.60 -16.67
N SER A 65 -9.68 5.31 -16.98
CA SER A 65 -9.32 4.29 -15.99
C SER A 65 -7.98 4.61 -15.30
N LYS A 66 -6.97 5.05 -16.08
CA LYS A 66 -5.68 5.48 -15.54
C LYS A 66 -5.82 6.67 -14.60
N GLU A 67 -6.57 7.70 -14.98
CA GLU A 67 -6.78 8.89 -14.14
C GLU A 67 -7.50 8.55 -12.83
N VAL A 68 -8.53 7.69 -12.89
CA VAL A 68 -9.25 7.22 -11.70
C VAL A 68 -8.31 6.44 -10.78
N LEU A 69 -7.54 5.50 -11.34
CA LEU A 69 -6.60 4.71 -10.56
C LEU A 69 -5.53 5.58 -9.90
N GLN A 70 -5.01 6.58 -10.62
CA GLN A 70 -4.05 7.55 -10.07
C GLN A 70 -4.66 8.35 -8.91
N ARG A 71 -5.89 8.86 -9.06
CA ARG A 71 -6.58 9.59 -7.99
C ARG A 71 -6.77 8.71 -6.75
N ILE A 72 -7.19 7.45 -6.93
CA ILE A 72 -7.35 6.49 -5.83
C ILE A 72 -6.00 6.21 -5.17
N ALA A 73 -4.95 5.96 -5.95
CA ALA A 73 -3.61 5.71 -5.43
C ALA A 73 -3.08 6.88 -4.60
N THR A 74 -3.22 8.12 -5.10
CA THR A 74 -2.87 9.33 -4.35
C THR A 74 -3.66 9.42 -3.06
N ARG A 75 -4.99 9.20 -3.10
CA ARG A 75 -5.83 9.28 -1.90
C ARG A 75 -5.48 8.21 -0.86
N CYS A 76 -5.17 6.99 -1.30
CA CYS A 76 -4.72 5.92 -0.42
C CYS A 76 -3.37 6.24 0.23
N ALA A 77 -2.45 6.88 -0.52
CA ALA A 77 -1.17 7.31 0.02
C ALA A 77 -1.35 8.42 1.07
N GLU A 78 -2.19 9.42 0.80
CA GLU A 78 -2.53 10.47 1.76
C GLU A 78 -3.13 9.91 3.05
N LEU A 79 -4.10 9.00 2.93
CA LEU A 79 -4.71 8.34 4.09
C LEU A 79 -3.65 7.56 4.87
N ARG A 80 -2.82 6.76 4.18
CA ARG A 80 -1.76 5.99 4.84
C ARG A 80 -0.79 6.89 5.60
N ASP A 81 -0.42 8.04 5.03
CA ASP A 81 0.47 9.00 5.69
C ASP A 81 -0.17 9.62 6.94
N GLU A 82 -1.44 10.03 6.83
CA GLU A 82 -2.20 10.58 7.95
C GLU A 82 -2.31 9.58 9.12
N TYR A 83 -2.61 8.31 8.82
CA TYR A 83 -2.69 7.26 9.84
C TYR A 83 -1.33 6.87 10.41
N THR A 84 -0.29 6.77 9.58
CA THR A 84 1.07 6.42 10.03
C THR A 84 1.61 7.48 10.97
N THR A 85 1.42 8.76 10.64
CA THR A 85 1.84 9.88 11.49
C THR A 85 1.14 9.83 12.86
N ARG A 86 -0.18 9.60 12.88
CA ARG A 86 -0.93 9.44 14.14
C ARG A 86 -0.45 8.23 14.95
N TYR A 87 -0.19 7.11 14.28
CA TYR A 87 0.31 5.90 14.95
C TYR A 87 1.70 6.12 15.54
N GLU A 88 2.63 6.71 14.80
CA GLU A 88 3.99 6.97 15.28
C GLU A 88 3.99 7.91 16.49
N THR A 89 3.15 8.96 16.50
CA THR A 89 3.04 9.82 17.68
C THR A 89 2.50 9.09 18.91
N LEU A 90 1.51 8.20 18.75
CA LEU A 90 0.97 7.40 19.84
C LEU A 90 1.99 6.37 20.34
N ARG A 91 2.66 5.69 19.40
CA ARG A 91 3.74 4.73 19.67
C ARG A 91 4.86 5.40 20.45
N GLN A 92 5.33 6.56 20.02
CA GLN A 92 6.39 7.29 20.70
C GLN A 92 5.98 7.68 22.12
N ARG A 93 4.75 8.18 22.33
CA ARG A 93 4.23 8.49 23.66
C ARG A 93 4.17 7.26 24.57
N LEU A 94 3.74 6.11 24.04
CA LEU A 94 3.71 4.85 24.78
C LEU A 94 5.12 4.39 25.14
N LEU A 95 6.06 4.42 24.19
CA LEU A 95 7.46 4.06 24.43
C LEU A 95 8.10 4.96 25.49
N CYS A 96 7.89 6.28 25.44
CA CYS A 96 8.38 7.21 26.45
C CYS A 96 7.78 6.93 27.84
N ARG A 97 6.47 6.67 27.93
CA ARG A 97 5.82 6.33 29.21
C ARG A 97 6.33 5.01 29.77
N CYS A 98 6.44 3.97 28.94
CA CYS A 98 7.00 2.68 29.35
C CYS A 98 8.45 2.83 29.82
N ALA A 99 9.28 3.58 29.09
CA ALA A 99 10.66 3.85 29.50
C ALA A 99 10.72 4.61 30.83
N ALA A 100 9.88 5.62 31.03
CA ALA A 100 9.80 6.36 32.29
C ALA A 100 9.37 5.46 33.47
N LEU A 101 8.39 4.59 33.27
CA LEU A 101 7.96 3.63 34.29
C LEU A 101 9.06 2.61 34.63
N VAL A 102 9.76 2.08 33.62
CA VAL A 102 10.89 1.17 33.84
C VAL A 102 11.99 1.87 34.64
N LEU A 103 12.38 3.09 34.26
CA LEU A 103 13.39 3.87 34.98
C LEU A 103 12.97 4.19 36.41
N ALA A 104 11.71 4.59 36.63
CA ALA A 104 11.18 4.84 37.96
C ALA A 104 11.18 3.56 38.82
N SER A 105 10.78 2.43 38.26
CA SER A 105 10.81 1.14 38.96
C SER A 105 12.24 0.71 39.32
N ALA A 106 13.20 0.90 38.40
CA ALA A 106 14.60 0.62 38.65
C ALA A 106 15.18 1.51 39.76
N ALA A 107 14.83 2.80 39.78
CA ALA A 107 15.25 3.74 40.82
C ALA A 107 14.66 3.37 42.20
N LEU A 108 13.40 2.96 42.25
CA LEU A 108 12.75 2.47 43.48
C LEU A 108 13.42 1.19 43.99
N CYS A 109 13.73 0.23 43.11
CA CYS A 109 14.47 -0.97 43.49
C CYS A 109 15.87 -0.64 44.00
N ALA A 110 16.59 0.26 43.33
CA ALA A 110 17.94 0.67 43.73
C ALA A 110 17.93 1.36 45.11
N THR A 111 16.99 2.27 45.35
CA THR A 111 16.85 2.94 46.65
C THR A 111 16.47 1.94 47.75
N ALA A 112 15.55 1.01 47.49
CA ALA A 112 15.22 -0.06 48.44
C ALA A 112 16.43 -0.95 48.78
N CYS A 113 17.24 -1.32 47.77
CA CYS A 113 18.48 -2.08 47.99
C CYS A 113 19.50 -1.30 48.85
N VAL A 114 19.68 0.01 48.59
CA VAL A 114 20.58 0.85 49.38
C VAL A 114 20.11 0.96 50.83
N VAL A 115 18.81 1.18 51.06
CA VAL A 115 18.23 1.25 52.41
C VAL A 115 18.36 -0.09 53.14
N ALA A 116 18.11 -1.21 52.45
CA ALA A 116 18.29 -2.54 53.02
C ALA A 116 19.76 -2.83 53.37
N PHE A 117 20.71 -2.35 52.56
CA PHE A 117 22.13 -2.51 52.82
C PHE A 117 22.58 -1.66 54.02
N THR A 118 22.17 -0.40 54.10
CA THR A 118 22.54 0.49 55.22
C THR A 118 21.91 0.06 56.55
N THR A 119 20.69 -0.48 56.52
CA THR A 119 20.04 -1.04 57.73
C THR A 119 20.65 -2.36 58.18
N ARG A 120 21.19 -3.19 57.28
CA ARG A 120 21.93 -4.41 57.65
C ARG A 120 23.33 -4.16 58.19
N LEU A 121 23.96 -3.04 57.83
CA LEU A 121 25.31 -2.69 58.29
C LEU A 121 25.34 -2.00 59.66
N ARG A 122 24.18 -1.61 60.18
CA ARG A 122 24.02 -0.84 61.41
C ARG A 122 23.48 -1.70 62.53
#